data_AF-A0A8B6BRG6-F1
#
_entry.id   AF-A0A8B6BRG6-F1
#
_cell.length_a   1.000
_cell.length_b   1.000
_cell.length_c   1.000
_cell.angle_alpha   90.00
_cell.angle_beta   90.00
_cell.angle_gamma   90.00
#
_symmetry.space_group_name_H-M   'P 1'
#
loop_
_entity.id
_entity.type
_entity.pdbx_description
1 polymer ?
#
loop_
_entity_poly.entity_id
_entity_poly.type
_entity_poly.pdbx_seq_one_letter_code
_entity_poly.pdbx_strand_id
1 'polypeptide(L)'
;MVKTIHNTMSDRGPTNKPYVKLFEEWRKSLLPKALENWETLNEECQQSIIDIHDFYCGLHLLTNFADYSNKSLKKFEEISTAEKIGMKTLSQFSNWGTRSESAAQRLIRSCCNLLQIHGCETAGRPQQFNAYLFENGLKNYLVPFRGNRFNILFQNARAVYGHLTHIQDFIEMYGTGNNLLLSVNADIESKIALAGVRALGLVDVHISIVHYGNFLIVMMYL
;
A
#
# COMPACT_ATOMS: atom_id res chain seq x y z
N MET A 1 22.83 -25.84 -20.41
CA MET A 1 22.56 -25.11 -19.14
C MET A 1 21.14 -24.56 -19.24
N VAL A 2 20.16 -25.20 -18.59
CA VAL A 2 18.76 -24.79 -18.66
C VAL A 2 18.56 -23.62 -17.69
N LYS A 3 18.34 -22.42 -18.23
CA LYS A 3 17.87 -21.29 -17.41
C LYS A 3 16.38 -21.55 -17.13
N THR A 4 16.06 -21.95 -15.91
CA THR A 4 14.68 -22.03 -15.45
C THR A 4 14.08 -20.62 -15.50
N ILE A 5 13.14 -20.40 -16.41
CA ILE A 5 12.40 -19.14 -16.48
C ILE A 5 11.46 -19.10 -15.26
N HIS A 6 11.82 -18.29 -14.26
CA HIS A 6 10.93 -18.03 -13.14
C HIS A 6 9.87 -16.99 -13.56
N ASN A 7 8.61 -17.42 -13.58
CA ASN A 7 7.40 -16.59 -13.72
C ASN A 7 7.21 -15.87 -15.07
N THR A 8 6.77 -16.62 -16.08
CA THR A 8 6.04 -16.07 -17.24
C THR A 8 4.55 -15.97 -16.94
N MET A 9 4.13 -15.05 -16.07
CA MET A 9 2.70 -14.76 -15.89
C MET A 9 2.35 -13.39 -16.43
N SER A 10 1.65 -13.38 -17.56
CA SER A 10 0.86 -12.25 -18.06
C SER A 10 -0.42 -12.14 -17.23
N ASP A 11 -0.30 -11.77 -15.95
CA ASP A 11 -1.46 -11.65 -15.07
C ASP A 11 -2.25 -10.36 -15.43
N ARG A 12 -3.26 -10.53 -16.28
CA ARG A 12 -4.32 -9.54 -16.56
C ARG A 12 -5.37 -9.55 -15.45
N GLY A 13 -4.91 -9.47 -14.20
CA GLY A 13 -5.75 -9.64 -13.01
C GLY A 13 -7.01 -8.75 -13.05
N PRO A 14 -8.21 -9.30 -12.80
CA PRO A 14 -9.48 -8.57 -12.89
C PRO A 14 -9.67 -7.48 -11.83
N THR A 15 -8.73 -7.36 -10.89
CA THR A 15 -8.80 -6.50 -9.71
C THR A 15 -8.49 -5.03 -9.99
N ASN A 16 -8.05 -4.64 -11.19
CA ASN A 16 -7.71 -3.24 -11.48
C ASN A 16 -8.13 -2.74 -12.87
N LYS A 17 -9.42 -2.80 -13.16
CA LYS A 17 -10.04 -2.37 -14.43
C LYS A 17 -9.65 -0.95 -14.89
N PRO A 18 -9.56 0.08 -14.02
CA PRO A 18 -9.18 1.43 -14.45
C PRO A 18 -7.77 1.50 -15.04
N TYR A 19 -6.81 0.88 -14.37
CA TYR A 19 -5.43 0.82 -14.85
C TYR A 19 -5.33 0.04 -16.17
N VAL A 20 -5.98 -1.13 -16.26
CA VAL A 20 -6.02 -1.92 -17.50
C VAL A 20 -6.56 -1.08 -18.66
N LYS A 21 -7.63 -0.31 -18.42
CA LYS A 21 -8.21 0.59 -19.41
C LYS A 21 -7.23 1.69 -19.84
N LEU A 22 -6.58 2.39 -18.90
CA LEU A 22 -5.60 3.44 -19.21
C LEU A 22 -4.42 2.88 -20.02
N PHE A 23 -3.93 1.70 -19.67
CA PHE A 23 -2.85 1.05 -20.40
C PHE A 23 -3.29 0.62 -21.81
N GLU A 24 -4.51 0.10 -21.96
CA GLU A 24 -5.06 -0.23 -23.27
C GLU A 24 -5.22 1.02 -24.16
N GLU A 25 -5.64 2.14 -23.59
CA GLU A 25 -5.73 3.43 -24.29
C GLU A 25 -4.34 3.93 -24.72
N TRP A 26 -3.36 3.90 -23.81
CA TRP A 26 -1.97 4.22 -24.13
C TRP A 26 -1.42 3.31 -25.23
N ARG A 27 -1.61 2.00 -25.13
CA ARG A 27 -1.20 1.01 -26.14
C ARG A 27 -1.85 1.29 -27.48
N LYS A 28 -3.15 1.55 -27.54
CA LYS A 28 -3.85 1.92 -28.79
C LYS A 28 -3.28 3.19 -29.42
N SER A 29 -2.79 4.13 -28.62
CA SER A 29 -2.19 5.37 -29.12
C SER A 29 -0.74 5.21 -29.61
N LEU A 30 0.01 4.27 -29.02
CA LEU A 30 1.46 4.12 -29.24
C LEU A 30 1.80 3.03 -30.26
N LEU A 31 1.09 1.89 -30.23
CA LEU A 31 1.38 0.72 -31.05
C LEU A 31 1.36 1.03 -32.57
N PRO A 32 0.41 1.80 -33.10
CA PRO A 32 0.42 2.15 -34.53
C PRO A 32 1.68 2.92 -34.94
N LYS A 33 2.12 3.88 -34.10
CA LYS A 33 3.33 4.69 -34.34
C LYS A 33 4.61 3.87 -34.27
N ALA A 34 4.62 2.88 -33.37
CA ALA A 34 5.72 1.93 -33.22
C ALA A 34 5.82 0.97 -34.41
N LEU A 35 4.68 0.50 -34.95
CA LEU A 35 4.64 -0.39 -36.11
C LEU A 35 5.03 0.33 -37.40
N GLU A 36 4.55 1.56 -37.62
CA GLU A 36 4.88 2.36 -38.80
C GLU A 36 6.39 2.63 -38.94
N ASN A 37 7.09 2.79 -37.81
CA ASN A 37 8.51 3.11 -37.78
C ASN A 37 9.38 1.92 -37.37
N TRP A 38 8.82 0.71 -37.29
CA TRP A 38 9.47 -0.45 -36.68
C TRP A 38 10.88 -0.71 -37.23
N GLU A 39 10.99 -0.78 -38.56
CA GLU A 39 12.25 -1.02 -39.29
C GLU A 39 13.28 0.10 -39.12
N THR A 40 12.86 1.28 -38.66
CA THR A 40 13.73 2.45 -38.45
C THR A 40 14.20 2.61 -37.00
N LEU A 41 13.61 1.84 -36.07
CA LEU A 41 14.02 1.80 -34.68
C LEU A 41 15.29 0.97 -34.54
N ASN A 42 16.18 1.35 -33.62
CA ASN A 42 17.32 0.51 -33.27
C ASN A 42 16.86 -0.74 -32.49
N GLU A 43 17.72 -1.77 -32.44
CA GLU A 43 17.42 -3.05 -31.79
C GLU A 43 17.05 -2.88 -30.30
N GLU A 44 17.66 -1.93 -29.59
CA GLU A 44 17.34 -1.62 -28.19
C GLU A 44 15.90 -1.11 -28.01
N CYS A 45 15.44 -0.22 -28.89
CA CYS A 45 14.08 0.31 -28.89
C CYS A 45 13.07 -0.78 -29.28
N GLN A 46 13.38 -1.57 -30.30
CA GLN A 46 12.55 -2.71 -30.71
C GLN A 46 12.40 -3.71 -29.55
N GLN A 47 13.50 -4.07 -28.90
CA GLN A 47 13.50 -4.99 -27.75
C GLN A 47 12.71 -4.41 -26.58
N SER A 48 12.84 -3.11 -26.28
CA SER A 48 12.08 -2.45 -25.22
C SER A 48 10.56 -2.48 -25.48
N ILE A 49 10.14 -2.34 -26.74
CA ILE A 49 8.72 -2.41 -27.13
C ILE A 49 8.19 -3.85 -27.00
N ILE A 50 8.98 -4.85 -27.43
CA ILE A 50 8.67 -6.28 -27.25
C ILE A 50 8.57 -6.60 -25.75
N ASP A 51 9.52 -6.15 -24.95
CA ASP A 51 9.53 -6.40 -23.51
C ASP A 51 8.33 -5.76 -22.81
N ILE A 52 7.96 -4.52 -23.17
CA ILE A 52 6.74 -3.89 -22.65
C ILE A 52 5.50 -4.69 -23.05
N HIS A 53 5.46 -5.26 -24.25
CA HIS A 53 4.36 -6.08 -24.73
C HIS A 53 4.27 -7.43 -24.03
N ASP A 54 5.41 -8.12 -23.87
CA ASP A 54 5.52 -9.50 -23.41
C ASP A 54 5.53 -9.59 -21.88
N PHE A 55 6.13 -8.60 -21.20
CA PHE A 55 6.14 -8.47 -19.74
C PHE A 55 5.06 -7.53 -19.21
N TYR A 56 4.06 -7.18 -20.03
CA TYR A 56 2.89 -6.48 -19.53
C TYR A 56 2.11 -7.35 -18.55
N CYS A 57 2.46 -7.18 -17.30
CA CYS A 57 1.68 -7.58 -16.16
C CYS A 57 1.41 -6.28 -15.40
N GLY A 58 0.16 -5.81 -15.40
CA GLY A 58 -0.23 -4.60 -14.66
C GLY A 58 0.17 -4.66 -13.17
N LEU A 59 0.37 -5.89 -12.69
CA LEU A 59 0.97 -6.25 -11.42
C LEU A 59 2.34 -5.60 -11.14
N HIS A 60 3.28 -5.66 -12.10
CA HIS A 60 4.65 -5.18 -11.88
C HIS A 60 4.73 -3.67 -11.77
N LEU A 61 3.94 -2.94 -12.56
CA LEU A 61 3.90 -1.48 -12.44
C LEU A 61 3.44 -1.07 -11.04
N LEU A 62 2.36 -1.65 -10.53
CA LEU A 62 1.83 -1.28 -9.21
C LEU A 62 2.73 -1.75 -8.07
N THR A 63 3.37 -2.91 -8.21
CA THR A 63 4.36 -3.40 -7.25
C THR A 63 5.58 -2.48 -7.22
N ASN A 64 6.12 -2.10 -8.39
CA ASN A 64 7.21 -1.13 -8.49
C ASN A 64 6.78 0.23 -7.95
N PHE A 65 5.56 0.68 -8.25
CA PHE A 65 5.05 1.95 -7.76
C PHE A 65 4.89 1.96 -6.24
N ALA A 66 4.44 0.86 -5.62
CA ALA A 66 4.41 0.71 -4.17
C ALA A 66 5.82 0.77 -3.56
N ASP A 67 6.80 0.09 -4.17
CA ASP A 67 8.20 0.12 -3.73
C ASP A 67 8.80 1.53 -3.83
N TYR A 68 8.64 2.21 -4.98
CA TYR A 68 9.09 3.58 -5.18
C TYR A 68 8.36 4.58 -4.29
N SER A 69 7.06 4.38 -4.03
CA SER A 69 6.28 5.22 -3.10
C SER A 69 6.82 5.09 -1.68
N ASN A 70 7.07 3.87 -1.21
CA ASN A 70 7.66 3.64 0.12
C ASN A 70 9.07 4.24 0.22
N LYS A 71 9.93 4.04 -0.79
CA LYS A 71 11.28 4.64 -0.82
C LYS A 71 11.23 6.17 -0.84
N SER A 72 10.31 6.75 -1.60
CA SER A 72 10.12 8.20 -1.68
C SER A 72 9.62 8.78 -0.36
N LEU A 73 8.64 8.11 0.28
CA LEU A 73 8.17 8.48 1.62
C LEU A 73 9.27 8.39 2.65
N LYS A 74 10.11 7.35 2.59
CA LYS A 74 11.25 7.20 3.49
C LYS A 74 12.22 8.38 3.37
N LYS A 75 12.57 8.78 2.14
CA LYS A 75 13.42 9.96 1.91
C LYS A 75 12.74 11.25 2.38
N PHE A 76 11.45 11.40 2.12
CA PHE A 76 10.69 12.56 2.59
C PHE A 76 10.70 12.65 4.13
N GLU A 77 10.49 11.54 4.82
CA GLU A 77 10.58 11.43 6.27
C GLU A 77 11.96 11.85 6.81
N GLU A 78 13.03 11.38 6.18
CA GLU A 78 14.42 11.73 6.52
C GLU A 78 14.74 13.22 6.30
N ILE A 79 14.12 13.85 5.30
CA ILE A 79 14.29 15.29 5.02
C ILE A 79 13.40 16.13 5.95
N SER A 80 12.22 15.63 6.31
CA SER A 80 11.22 16.39 7.08
C SER A 80 11.57 16.54 8.55
N THR A 81 12.41 15.65 9.09
CA THR A 81 12.89 15.74 10.47
C THR A 81 14.25 15.09 10.63
N ALA A 82 15.12 15.71 11.43
CA ALA A 82 16.38 15.11 11.86
C ALA A 82 16.20 14.07 12.98
N GLU A 83 15.00 13.98 13.56
CA GLU A 83 14.67 13.09 14.66
C GLU A 83 14.04 11.78 14.21
N LYS A 84 13.95 10.81 15.13
CA LYS A 84 13.23 9.56 14.89
C LYS A 84 11.72 9.83 14.79
N ILE A 85 11.03 9.06 13.95
CA ILE A 85 9.59 9.22 13.71
C ILE A 85 8.78 8.11 14.38
N GLY A 86 7.71 8.50 15.07
CA GLY A 86 6.69 7.60 15.60
C GLY A 86 7.26 6.58 16.58
N MET A 87 6.98 5.28 16.40
CA MET A 87 7.45 4.22 17.29
C MET A 87 8.97 4.22 17.49
N LYS A 88 9.75 4.71 16.51
CA LYS A 88 11.22 4.76 16.61
C LYS A 88 11.72 5.74 17.66
N THR A 89 10.89 6.69 18.10
CA THR A 89 11.20 7.58 19.23
C THR A 89 11.31 6.82 20.55
N LEU A 90 10.58 5.71 20.68
CA LEU A 90 10.58 4.87 21.86
C LEU A 90 11.82 3.97 21.89
N SER A 91 12.57 4.00 22.99
CA SER A 91 13.85 3.29 23.15
C SER A 91 13.74 1.78 22.87
N GLN A 92 12.67 1.15 23.35
CA GLN A 92 12.37 -0.28 23.18
C GLN A 92 12.16 -0.71 21.71
N PHE A 93 11.83 0.23 20.83
CA PHE A 93 11.57 -0.01 19.39
C PHE A 93 12.66 0.57 18.48
N SER A 94 13.73 1.13 19.04
CA SER A 94 14.83 1.73 18.29
C SER A 94 15.37 0.80 17.18
N ASN A 95 15.41 -0.51 17.44
CA ASN A 95 15.88 -1.54 16.49
C ASN A 95 14.75 -2.28 15.73
N TRP A 96 13.48 -1.98 15.97
CA TRP A 96 12.35 -2.69 15.38
C TRP A 96 12.01 -2.23 13.96
N GLY A 97 11.62 -3.14 13.07
CA GLY A 97 11.28 -2.83 11.68
C GLY A 97 12.48 -2.80 10.73
N THR A 98 12.20 -2.77 9.43
CA THR A 98 13.22 -2.81 8.37
C THR A 98 13.79 -1.42 8.08
N ARG A 99 15.11 -1.33 7.85
CA ARG A 99 15.78 -0.05 7.53
C ARG A 99 15.23 0.62 6.26
N SER A 100 14.72 -0.17 5.32
CA SER A 100 14.12 0.28 4.05
C SER A 100 12.64 0.69 4.16
N GLU A 101 12.00 0.53 5.32
CA GLU A 101 10.58 0.82 5.50
C GLU A 101 10.37 2.26 5.98
N SER A 102 9.46 2.99 5.32
CA SER A 102 8.95 4.28 5.78
C SER A 102 8.12 4.11 7.07
N ALA A 103 8.03 5.16 7.88
CA ALA A 103 7.13 5.20 9.03
C ALA A 103 5.67 4.98 8.61
N ALA A 104 5.25 5.53 7.46
CA ALA A 104 3.93 5.28 6.90
C ALA A 104 3.68 3.79 6.61
N GLN A 105 4.57 3.13 5.87
CA GLN A 105 4.42 1.70 5.58
C GLN A 105 4.46 0.85 6.87
N ARG A 106 5.35 1.19 7.79
CA ARG A 106 5.45 0.51 9.08
C ARG A 106 4.17 0.62 9.89
N LEU A 107 3.55 1.80 9.92
CA LEU A 107 2.26 2.01 10.55
C LEU A 107 1.19 1.12 9.91
N ILE A 108 1.11 1.11 8.59
CA ILE A 108 0.14 0.28 7.85
C ILE A 108 0.31 -1.19 8.19
N ARG A 109 1.54 -1.69 8.10
CA ARG A 109 1.87 -3.09 8.43
C ARG A 109 1.53 -3.43 9.88
N SER A 110 1.84 -2.53 10.82
CA SER A 110 1.57 -2.75 12.24
C SER A 110 0.07 -2.74 12.54
N CYS A 111 -0.71 -1.87 11.91
CA CYS A 111 -2.18 -1.89 11.98
C CYS A 111 -2.75 -3.20 11.41
N CYS A 112 -2.26 -3.67 10.26
CA CYS A 112 -2.69 -4.96 9.72
C CYS A 112 -2.36 -6.12 10.66
N ASN A 113 -1.17 -6.13 11.24
CA ASN A 113 -0.79 -7.14 12.24
C ASN A 113 -1.66 -7.06 13.50
N LEU A 114 -2.07 -5.86 13.92
CA LEU A 114 -2.85 -5.68 15.13
C LEU A 114 -4.33 -6.02 14.91
N LEU A 115 -4.92 -5.59 13.80
CA LEU A 115 -6.38 -5.45 13.66
C LEU A 115 -7.00 -6.35 12.58
N GLN A 116 -6.19 -7.06 11.79
CA GLN A 116 -6.67 -7.94 10.72
C GLN A 116 -6.74 -9.41 11.18
N ILE A 117 -7.76 -10.16 10.74
CA ILE A 117 -8.09 -11.52 11.24
C ILE A 117 -6.97 -12.57 11.06
N HIS A 118 -6.06 -12.35 10.10
CA HIS A 118 -4.86 -13.14 9.82
C HIS A 118 -3.58 -12.31 10.07
N GLY A 119 -3.67 -11.34 10.98
CA GLY A 119 -2.54 -10.54 11.45
C GLY A 119 -1.64 -11.34 12.41
N CYS A 120 -1.20 -10.70 13.48
CA CYS A 120 -0.37 -11.32 14.50
C CYS A 120 -1.23 -12.19 15.43
N GLU A 121 -0.97 -13.49 15.48
CA GLU A 121 -1.72 -14.44 16.33
C GLU A 121 -1.55 -14.16 17.83
N THR A 122 -0.37 -13.71 18.25
CA THR A 122 -0.03 -13.50 19.67
C THR A 122 -0.43 -12.13 20.19
N ALA A 123 -0.07 -11.06 19.46
CA ALA A 123 -0.29 -9.68 19.89
C ALA A 123 -1.50 -9.00 19.20
N GLY A 124 -2.06 -9.61 18.17
CA GLY A 124 -3.22 -9.10 17.46
C GLY A 124 -4.49 -9.12 18.31
N ARG A 125 -5.41 -8.24 17.97
CA ARG A 125 -6.74 -8.07 18.55
C ARG A 125 -7.83 -7.92 17.47
N PRO A 126 -7.84 -8.74 16.40
CA PRO A 126 -8.77 -8.53 15.29
C PRO A 126 -10.21 -8.82 15.66
N GLN A 127 -10.49 -9.78 16.56
CA GLN A 127 -11.85 -10.07 17.00
C GLN A 127 -12.44 -8.91 17.80
N GLN A 128 -11.65 -8.34 18.72
CA GLN A 128 -12.06 -7.19 19.52
C GLN A 128 -12.30 -5.96 18.64
N PHE A 129 -11.39 -5.67 17.71
CA PHE A 129 -11.57 -4.53 16.81
C PHE A 129 -12.76 -4.71 15.85
N ASN A 130 -12.99 -5.93 15.35
CA ASN A 130 -14.16 -6.21 14.51
C ASN A 130 -15.47 -6.06 15.30
N ALA A 131 -15.51 -6.49 16.57
CA ALA A 131 -16.65 -6.29 17.43
C ALA A 131 -16.90 -4.79 17.69
N TYR A 132 -15.85 -4.04 18.04
CA TYR A 132 -15.92 -2.58 18.21
C TYR A 132 -16.45 -1.88 16.95
N LEU A 133 -15.92 -2.22 15.76
CA LEU A 133 -16.42 -1.63 14.51
C LEU A 133 -17.87 -2.02 14.24
N PHE A 134 -18.26 -3.26 14.51
CA PHE A 134 -19.63 -3.74 14.33
C PHE A 134 -20.62 -2.97 15.20
N GLU A 135 -20.28 -2.71 16.46
CA GLU A 135 -21.09 -1.88 17.38
C GLU A 135 -21.24 -0.43 16.88
N ASN A 136 -20.24 0.07 16.16
CA ASN A 136 -20.26 1.39 15.52
C ASN A 136 -20.90 1.38 14.10
N GLY A 137 -21.50 0.26 13.68
CA GLY A 137 -22.14 0.13 12.35
C GLY A 137 -21.15 0.11 11.18
N LEU A 138 -19.88 -0.22 11.44
CA LEU A 138 -18.79 -0.22 10.48
C LEU A 138 -18.25 -1.63 10.23
N LYS A 139 -17.53 -1.76 9.11
CA LYS A 139 -16.82 -2.98 8.74
C LYS A 139 -15.32 -2.73 8.73
N ASN A 140 -14.55 -3.73 9.15
CA ASN A 140 -13.11 -3.71 8.98
C ASN A 140 -12.73 -3.84 7.50
N TYR A 141 -11.99 -2.86 6.98
CA TYR A 141 -11.56 -2.80 5.59
C TYR A 141 -10.09 -3.23 5.40
N LEU A 142 -9.38 -3.55 6.48
CA LEU A 142 -8.01 -4.05 6.42
C LEU A 142 -7.98 -5.44 5.80
N VAL A 143 -7.02 -5.63 4.89
CA VAL A 143 -6.69 -6.93 4.29
C VAL A 143 -5.32 -7.39 4.78
N PRO A 144 -5.00 -8.70 4.70
CA PRO A 144 -3.69 -9.18 5.09
C PRO A 144 -2.57 -8.40 4.40
N PHE A 145 -1.58 -7.94 5.17
CA PHE A 145 -0.46 -7.16 4.63
C PHE A 145 0.47 -7.99 3.74
N ARG A 146 0.48 -9.32 3.96
CA ARG A 146 1.17 -10.29 3.10
C ARG A 146 0.11 -11.02 2.27
N GLY A 147 0.26 -11.01 0.95
CA GLY A 147 -0.65 -11.74 0.06
C GLY A 147 -0.44 -11.41 -1.42
N ASN A 148 -1.18 -12.10 -2.28
CA ASN A 148 -1.04 -12.05 -3.75
C ASN A 148 -1.63 -10.77 -4.39
N ARG A 149 -2.06 -9.78 -3.60
CA ARG A 149 -2.61 -8.53 -4.11
C ARG A 149 -1.52 -7.45 -4.14
N PHE A 150 -1.34 -6.87 -5.30
CA PHE A 150 -0.28 -5.92 -5.61
C PHE A 150 -0.54 -4.50 -5.09
N ASN A 151 -1.81 -4.15 -4.89
CA ASN A 151 -2.22 -2.86 -4.33
C ASN A 151 -2.40 -2.91 -2.79
N ILE A 152 -1.95 -3.96 -2.10
CA ILE A 152 -2.13 -4.14 -0.64
C ILE A 152 -1.64 -2.91 0.14
N LEU A 153 -0.50 -2.33 -0.23
CA LEU A 153 0.03 -1.15 0.45
C LEU A 153 -0.96 0.01 0.41
N PHE A 154 -1.46 0.33 -0.78
CA PHE A 154 -2.39 1.45 -0.99
C PHE A 154 -3.77 1.14 -0.36
N GLN A 155 -4.31 -0.06 -0.58
CA GLN A 155 -5.60 -0.47 -0.02
C GLN A 155 -5.59 -0.42 1.51
N ASN A 156 -4.55 -0.96 2.15
CA ASN A 156 -4.43 -0.90 3.59
C ASN A 156 -4.12 0.50 4.09
N ALA A 157 -3.40 1.34 3.33
CA ALA A 157 -3.24 2.75 3.68
C ALA A 157 -4.59 3.47 3.74
N ARG A 158 -5.46 3.25 2.74
CA ARG A 158 -6.83 3.79 2.73
C ARG A 158 -7.64 3.27 3.92
N ALA A 159 -7.57 1.98 4.22
CA ALA A 159 -8.29 1.39 5.33
C ALA A 159 -7.79 1.90 6.70
N VAL A 160 -6.47 2.04 6.89
CA VAL A 160 -5.90 2.60 8.12
C VAL A 160 -6.34 4.05 8.31
N TYR A 161 -6.20 4.88 7.28
CA TYR A 161 -6.61 6.29 7.40
C TYR A 161 -8.12 6.45 7.55
N GLY A 162 -8.91 5.65 6.83
CA GLY A 162 -10.37 5.65 6.94
C GLY A 162 -10.88 5.17 8.31
N HIS A 163 -10.09 4.37 9.03
CA HIS A 163 -10.38 3.93 10.39
C HIS A 163 -9.57 4.69 11.46
N LEU A 164 -8.91 5.81 11.12
CA LEU A 164 -7.95 6.45 12.01
C LEU A 164 -8.52 6.75 13.41
N THR A 165 -9.68 7.40 13.48
CA THR A 165 -10.35 7.72 14.75
C THR A 165 -10.74 6.46 15.51
N HIS A 166 -11.34 5.49 14.82
CA HIS A 166 -11.72 4.19 15.39
C HIS A 166 -10.52 3.43 15.96
N ILE A 167 -9.35 3.52 15.32
CA ILE A 167 -8.12 2.88 15.80
C ILE A 167 -7.60 3.61 17.04
N GLN A 168 -7.64 4.94 17.07
CA GLN A 168 -7.26 5.73 18.24
C GLN A 168 -8.14 5.40 19.45
N ASP A 169 -9.47 5.46 19.27
CA ASP A 169 -10.45 5.14 20.31
C ASP A 169 -10.28 3.70 20.82
N PHE A 170 -10.05 2.76 19.90
CA PHE A 170 -9.80 1.36 20.26
C PHE A 170 -8.50 1.20 21.08
N ILE A 171 -7.42 1.87 20.71
CA ILE A 171 -6.16 1.80 21.46
C ILE A 171 -6.32 2.41 22.85
N GLU A 172 -7.06 3.52 22.98
CA GLU A 172 -7.35 4.15 24.26
C GLU A 172 -8.17 3.22 25.18
N MET A 173 -9.19 2.55 24.62
CA MET A 173 -10.06 1.63 25.37
C MET A 173 -9.32 0.40 25.91
N TYR A 174 -8.45 -0.21 25.11
CA TYR A 174 -7.77 -1.47 25.47
C TYR A 174 -6.38 -1.24 26.10
N GLY A 175 -5.91 0.01 26.13
CA GLY A 175 -4.66 0.43 26.75
C GLY A 175 -3.40 -0.08 26.03
N THR A 176 -2.25 0.15 26.68
CA THR A 176 -0.92 -0.15 26.13
C THR A 176 -0.31 -1.46 26.61
N GLY A 177 -1.16 -2.45 26.89
CA GLY A 177 -0.75 -3.73 27.52
C GLY A 177 0.13 -4.63 26.65
N ASN A 178 0.32 -4.32 25.36
CA ASN A 178 1.26 -5.04 24.50
C ASN A 178 2.07 -4.11 23.58
N ASN A 179 3.24 -4.58 23.17
CA ASN A 179 4.19 -3.81 22.34
C ASN A 179 3.65 -3.43 20.96
N LEU A 180 2.70 -4.19 20.40
CA LEU A 180 2.12 -3.89 19.10
C LEU A 180 1.14 -2.71 19.18
N LEU A 181 0.31 -2.65 20.23
CA LEU A 181 -0.55 -1.50 20.55
C LEU A 181 0.30 -0.25 20.77
N LEU A 182 1.35 -0.34 21.58
CA LEU A 182 2.30 0.77 21.81
C LEU A 182 2.94 1.27 20.51
N SER A 183 3.39 0.34 19.67
CA SER A 183 3.98 0.66 18.37
C SER A 183 2.99 1.37 17.45
N VAL A 184 1.75 0.89 17.36
CA VAL A 184 0.72 1.53 16.52
C VAL A 184 0.37 2.90 17.07
N ASN A 185 0.19 3.04 18.38
CA ASN A 185 -0.13 4.33 19.01
C ASN A 185 0.93 5.39 18.68
N ALA A 186 2.21 5.05 18.88
CA ALA A 186 3.32 5.98 18.65
C ALA A 186 3.45 6.38 17.17
N ASP A 187 3.21 5.45 16.23
CA ASP A 187 3.23 5.79 14.81
C ASP A 187 1.99 6.60 14.38
N ILE A 188 0.81 6.34 14.95
CA ILE A 188 -0.43 7.10 14.69
C ILE A 188 -0.34 8.55 15.16
N GLU A 189 0.31 8.81 16.29
CA GLU A 189 0.50 10.18 16.79
C GLU A 189 1.46 11.00 15.91
N SER A 190 2.22 10.34 15.02
CA SER A 190 3.12 11.03 14.10
C SER A 190 2.38 11.61 12.89
N LYS A 191 2.27 12.94 12.85
CA LYS A 191 1.73 13.68 11.69
C LYS A 191 2.44 13.34 10.38
N ILE A 192 3.76 13.10 10.41
CA ILE A 192 4.55 12.75 9.23
C ILE A 192 4.16 11.36 8.73
N ALA A 193 4.07 10.37 9.63
CA ALA A 193 3.65 9.03 9.26
C ALA A 193 2.21 9.04 8.70
N LEU A 194 1.29 9.73 9.37
CA LEU A 194 -0.10 9.88 8.91
C LEU A 194 -0.21 10.57 7.55
N ALA A 195 0.60 11.59 7.28
CA ALA A 195 0.63 12.24 5.96
C ALA A 195 1.04 11.25 4.85
N GLY A 196 2.03 10.39 5.12
CA GLY A 196 2.41 9.33 4.19
C GLY A 196 1.33 8.26 4.02
N VAL A 197 0.66 7.84 5.09
CA VAL A 197 -0.49 6.92 5.01
C VAL A 197 -1.62 7.52 4.20
N ARG A 198 -1.95 8.80 4.41
CA ARG A 198 -2.95 9.53 3.63
C ARG A 198 -2.60 9.56 2.15
N ALA A 199 -1.35 9.91 1.82
CA ALA A 199 -0.88 9.97 0.44
C ALA A 199 -1.02 8.60 -0.27
N LEU A 200 -0.61 7.51 0.39
CA LEU A 200 -0.76 6.15 -0.13
C LEU A 200 -2.25 5.74 -0.25
N GLY A 201 -3.09 6.18 0.68
CA GLY A 201 -4.54 5.91 0.64
C GLY A 201 -5.23 6.63 -0.52
N LEU A 202 -4.82 7.87 -0.83
CA LEU A 202 -5.29 8.61 -2.01
C LEU A 202 -4.89 7.92 -3.31
N VAL A 203 -3.71 7.30 -3.35
CA VAL A 203 -3.33 6.46 -4.51
C VAL A 203 -4.32 5.32 -4.70
N ASP A 204 -4.72 4.60 -3.64
CA ASP A 204 -5.76 3.55 -3.74
C ASP A 204 -7.05 4.10 -4.30
N VAL A 205 -7.47 5.28 -3.82
CA VAL A 205 -8.66 5.94 -4.36
C VAL A 205 -8.51 6.09 -5.87
N HIS A 206 -7.42 6.65 -6.39
CA HIS A 206 -7.27 6.90 -7.83
C HIS A 206 -7.08 5.64 -8.68
N ILE A 207 -6.43 4.59 -8.16
CA ILE A 207 -6.20 3.36 -8.93
C ILE A 207 -7.38 2.38 -8.85
N SER A 208 -8.19 2.45 -7.78
CA SER A 208 -9.24 1.46 -7.46
C SER A 208 -10.69 1.97 -7.65
N ILE A 209 -10.97 3.05 -8.41
CA ILE A 209 -12.31 3.70 -8.57
C ILE A 209 -13.38 2.84 -9.31
N VAL A 210 -13.53 1.56 -8.99
CA VAL A 210 -14.76 0.83 -9.25
C VAL A 210 -15.07 0.00 -8.01
N HIS A 211 -15.78 0.57 -7.02
CA HIS A 211 -16.81 -0.11 -6.19
C HIS A 211 -17.14 0.44 -4.78
N TYR A 212 -16.86 1.69 -4.38
CA TYR A 212 -17.30 2.12 -3.03
C TYR A 212 -17.89 3.54 -3.00
N GLY A 213 -19.15 3.65 -3.44
CA GLY A 213 -19.91 4.91 -3.57
C GLY A 213 -20.12 5.72 -2.29
N ASN A 214 -19.75 5.22 -1.10
CA ASN A 214 -19.95 5.94 0.16
C ASN A 214 -18.67 6.26 0.95
N PHE A 215 -17.48 5.80 0.52
CA PHE A 215 -16.22 5.98 1.29
C PHE A 215 -15.36 7.17 0.80
N LEU A 216 -15.66 7.68 -0.39
CA LEU A 216 -14.92 8.79 -1.02
C LEU A 216 -15.09 10.13 -0.29
N ILE A 217 -16.21 10.32 0.42
CA ILE A 217 -16.52 11.59 1.08
C ILE A 217 -15.65 11.81 2.34
N VAL A 218 -15.17 10.76 3.01
CA VAL A 218 -14.43 10.93 4.27
C VAL A 218 -12.96 11.36 4.04
N MET A 219 -12.32 10.97 2.94
CA MET A 219 -10.91 11.31 2.69
C MET A 219 -10.67 12.73 2.14
N MET A 220 -11.70 13.38 1.60
CA MET A 220 -11.59 14.71 0.99
C MET A 220 -11.86 15.86 1.97
N TYR A 221 -12.45 15.58 3.15
CA TYR A 221 -12.91 16.61 4.09
C TYR A 221 -12.28 16.53 5.50
N LEU A 222 -11.26 15.70 5.70
CA LEU A 222 -10.37 15.66 6.87
C LEU A 222 -8.91 15.82 6.41
#